data_AF-A0A2T4S367-F1
#
_entry.id   AF-A0A2T4S367-F1
#
_cell.length_a   1.000
_cell.length_b   1.000
_cell.length_c   1.000
_cell.angle_alpha   90.00
_cell.angle_beta   90.00
_cell.angle_gamma   90.00
#
_symmetry.space_group_name_H-M   'P 1'
#
loop_
_entity.id
_entity.type
_entity.pdbx_description
1 polymer ?
#
loop_
_entity_poly.entity_id
_entity_poly.type
_entity_poly.pdbx_seq_one_letter_code
_entity_poly.pdbx_strand_id
1 'polypeptide(L)'
;VMRGVQVASADGYTPNSVQAVKDMIQKVNPLVTASMSDDPTVRKQYTIEQIEQATKDINDSISGLVRQADKTELQKAIDKAGTLGILNPADIEDKAVQDKLATANTVKADGNATKAQVDQATADLNKAIDQKLYQDALDRLNAA
;
A
#
# COMPACT_ATOMS: atom_id res chain seq x y z
N VAL A 1 -29.66 14.71 13.52
CA VAL A 1 -29.29 13.96 12.29
C VAL A 1 -27.80 13.65 12.38
N MET A 2 -27.43 12.49 12.95
CA MET A 2 -26.05 12.02 12.85
C MET A 2 -25.86 11.42 11.45
N ARG A 3 -25.55 12.29 10.50
CA ARG A 3 -24.99 11.89 9.19
C ARG A 3 -23.60 12.50 9.11
N GLY A 4 -22.79 12.19 10.13
CA GLY A 4 -21.35 12.20 9.93
C GLY A 4 -21.09 11.16 8.87
N VAL A 5 -20.65 11.62 7.70
CA VAL A 5 -20.12 10.82 6.62
C VAL A 5 -19.45 9.61 7.24
N GLN A 6 -20.05 8.44 7.02
CA GLN A 6 -19.38 7.19 7.26
C GLN A 6 -18.13 7.30 6.40
N VAL A 7 -17.03 7.69 7.05
CA VAL A 7 -15.70 7.63 6.49
C VAL A 7 -15.67 6.29 5.82
N ALA A 8 -15.55 6.27 4.49
CA ALA A 8 -15.18 5.08 3.78
C ALA A 8 -14.04 4.51 4.61
N SER A 9 -14.28 3.37 5.25
CA SER A 9 -13.27 2.76 6.09
C SER A 9 -12.01 2.73 5.23
N ALA A 10 -10.89 3.22 5.74
CA ALA A 10 -9.62 3.19 5.02
C ALA A 10 -9.21 1.76 4.62
N ASP A 11 -9.97 0.76 5.08
CA ASP A 11 -9.93 -0.66 4.75
C ASP A 11 -10.05 -0.87 3.23
N GLY A 12 -8.90 -1.12 2.60
CA GLY A 12 -8.81 -1.57 1.21
C GLY A 12 -8.30 -0.54 0.21
N TYR A 13 -7.97 0.70 0.62
CA TYR A 13 -7.33 1.70 -0.23
C TYR A 13 -5.95 2.11 0.29
N THR A 14 -5.06 2.53 -0.62
CA THR A 14 -3.68 2.88 -0.27
C THR A 14 -3.65 4.17 0.57
N PRO A 15 -2.76 4.27 1.57
CA PRO A 15 -2.62 5.47 2.39
C PRO A 15 -2.44 6.75 1.57
N ASN A 16 -1.65 6.71 0.49
CA ASN A 16 -1.39 7.88 -0.35
C ASN A 16 -2.66 8.36 -1.07
N SER A 17 -3.47 7.43 -1.59
CA SER A 17 -4.70 7.81 -2.30
C SER A 17 -5.76 8.37 -1.35
N VAL A 18 -5.86 7.81 -0.14
CA VAL A 18 -6.72 8.36 0.92
C VAL A 18 -6.24 9.74 1.38
N GLN A 19 -4.93 9.94 1.49
CA GLN A 19 -4.36 11.24 1.86
C GLN A 19 -4.67 12.30 0.80
N ALA A 20 -4.57 11.96 -0.50
CA ALA A 20 -4.92 12.88 -1.58
C ALA A 20 -6.38 13.37 -1.49
N VAL A 21 -7.32 12.50 -1.12
CA VAL A 21 -8.72 12.90 -0.88
C VAL A 21 -8.83 13.83 0.33
N LYS A 22 -8.13 13.54 1.43
CA LYS A 22 -8.12 14.42 2.62
C LYS A 22 -7.57 15.81 2.31
N ASP A 23 -6.48 15.88 1.56
CA ASP A 23 -5.85 17.13 1.15
C ASP A 23 -6.81 17.94 0.25
N MET A 24 -7.52 17.27 -0.64
CA MET A 24 -8.53 17.91 -1.48
C MET A 24 -9.69 18.47 -0.65
N ILE A 25 -10.19 17.70 0.32
CA ILE A 25 -11.25 18.17 1.24
C ILE A 25 -10.78 19.39 2.03
N GLN A 26 -9.54 19.40 2.51
CA GLN A 26 -8.98 20.56 3.21
C GLN A 26 -8.87 21.79 2.29
N LYS A 27 -8.44 21.60 1.04
CA LYS A 27 -8.36 22.67 0.03
C LYS A 27 -9.71 23.33 -0.23
N VAL A 28 -10.80 22.56 -0.28
CA VAL A 28 -12.16 23.08 -0.57
C VAL A 28 -12.95 23.48 0.68
N ASN A 29 -12.47 23.18 1.89
CA ASN A 29 -13.16 23.50 3.15
C ASN A 29 -13.50 24.99 3.36
N PRO A 30 -12.65 25.96 2.94
CA PRO A 30 -12.99 27.38 3.01
C PRO A 30 -14.26 27.74 2.23
N LEU A 31 -14.47 27.10 1.07
CA LEU A 31 -15.67 27.28 0.25
C LEU A 31 -16.92 26.75 0.97
N VAL A 32 -16.82 25.55 1.57
CA VAL A 32 -17.92 24.98 2.37
C VAL A 32 -18.26 25.91 3.54
N THR A 33 -17.25 26.38 4.26
CA THR A 33 -17.43 27.31 5.39
C THR A 33 -18.11 28.60 4.97
N ALA A 34 -17.67 29.19 3.84
CA ALA A 34 -18.27 30.41 3.32
C ALA A 34 -19.73 30.21 2.88
N SER A 35 -20.05 29.05 2.28
CA SER A 35 -21.42 28.72 1.86
C SER A 35 -22.42 28.61 3.02
N MET A 36 -21.92 28.28 4.22
CA MET A 36 -22.72 28.13 5.44
C MET A 36 -22.80 29.41 6.28
N SER A 37 -22.15 30.49 5.87
CA SER A 37 -22.16 31.76 6.61
C SER A 37 -23.51 32.48 6.51
N ASP A 38 -23.96 33.08 7.61
CA ASP A 38 -25.12 33.97 7.63
C ASP A 38 -24.86 35.32 6.94
N ASP A 39 -23.59 35.70 6.78
CA ASP A 39 -23.18 36.91 6.07
C ASP A 39 -23.28 36.72 4.54
N PRO A 40 -24.16 37.48 3.84
CA PRO A 40 -24.32 37.40 2.39
C PRO A 40 -23.06 37.76 1.59
N THR A 41 -22.16 38.57 2.17
CA THR A 41 -20.89 38.96 1.54
C THR A 41 -19.92 37.79 1.53
N VAL A 42 -19.85 37.03 2.63
CA VAL A 42 -19.07 35.80 2.74
C VAL A 42 -19.62 34.72 1.80
N ARG A 43 -20.95 34.57 1.70
CA ARG A 43 -21.56 33.61 0.77
C ARG A 43 -21.23 33.89 -0.71
N LYS A 44 -21.00 35.15 -1.07
CA LYS A 44 -20.66 35.58 -2.44
C LYS A 44 -19.16 35.63 -2.72
N GLN A 45 -18.32 35.27 -1.74
CA GLN A 45 -16.87 35.25 -1.88
C GLN A 45 -16.39 34.28 -2.96
N TYR A 46 -17.15 33.20 -3.19
CA TYR A 46 -16.85 32.20 -4.21
C TYR A 46 -17.86 32.27 -5.37
N THR A 47 -17.37 32.09 -6.60
CA THR A 47 -18.19 32.04 -7.81
C THR A 47 -18.81 30.66 -7.99
N ILE A 48 -19.86 30.57 -8.81
CA ILE A 48 -20.45 29.29 -9.22
C ILE A 48 -19.40 28.40 -9.89
N GLU A 49 -18.56 28.96 -10.76
CA GLU A 49 -17.46 28.24 -11.42
C GLU A 49 -16.47 27.64 -10.40
N GLN A 50 -16.13 28.37 -9.33
CA GLN A 50 -15.26 27.85 -8.27
C GLN A 50 -15.93 26.70 -7.49
N ILE A 51 -17.26 26.75 -7.30
CA ILE A 51 -18.03 25.68 -6.66
C ILE A 51 -18.09 24.44 -7.55
N GLU A 52 -18.32 24.63 -8.85
CA GLU A 52 -18.31 23.55 -9.84
C GLU A 52 -16.93 22.90 -9.94
N GLN A 53 -15.86 23.70 -9.97
CA GLN A 53 -14.50 23.20 -9.98
C GLN A 53 -14.15 22.45 -8.70
N ALA A 54 -14.54 22.95 -7.52
CA ALA A 54 -14.34 22.24 -6.26
C ALA A 54 -15.09 20.90 -6.23
N THR A 55 -16.30 20.86 -6.77
CA THR A 55 -17.09 19.63 -6.90
C THR A 55 -16.41 18.62 -7.82
N LYS A 56 -15.91 19.08 -8.97
CA LYS A 56 -15.15 18.25 -9.90
C LYS A 56 -13.86 17.72 -9.27
N ASP A 57 -13.09 18.59 -8.62
CA ASP A 57 -11.84 18.26 -7.93
C ASP A 57 -12.04 17.16 -6.86
N ILE A 58 -13.11 17.25 -6.06
CA ILE A 58 -13.46 16.21 -5.08
C ILE A 58 -13.82 14.89 -5.78
N ASN A 59 -14.69 14.92 -6.79
CA ASN A 59 -15.11 13.72 -7.52
C ASN A 59 -13.93 13.02 -8.22
N ASP A 60 -13.03 13.80 -8.82
CA ASP A 60 -11.81 13.30 -9.45
C ASP A 60 -10.88 12.67 -8.39
N SER A 61 -10.73 13.30 -7.21
CA SER A 61 -9.91 12.74 -6.12
C SER A 61 -10.46 11.42 -5.58
N ILE A 62 -11.79 11.30 -5.44
CA ILE A 62 -12.47 10.06 -5.02
C ILE A 62 -12.29 8.97 -6.08
N SER A 63 -12.41 9.34 -7.37
CA SER A 63 -12.18 8.42 -8.49
C SER A 63 -10.71 7.97 -8.58
N GLY A 64 -9.79 8.79 -8.07
CA GLY A 64 -8.36 8.49 -7.96
C GLY A 64 -7.96 7.61 -6.77
N LEU A 65 -8.91 7.11 -5.98
CA LEU A 65 -8.62 6.15 -4.91
C LEU A 65 -8.02 4.85 -5.47
N VAL A 66 -6.92 4.39 -4.88
CA VAL A 66 -6.18 3.22 -5.34
C VAL A 66 -6.39 2.08 -4.35
N ARG A 67 -6.83 0.91 -4.81
CA ARG A 67 -7.00 -0.26 -3.94
C ARG A 67 -5.65 -0.81 -3.48
N GLN A 68 -5.59 -1.30 -2.25
CA GLN A 68 -4.42 -2.02 -1.75
C GLN A 68 -4.23 -3.32 -2.54
N ALA A 69 -2.96 -3.67 -2.78
CA ALA A 69 -2.63 -4.97 -3.34
C ALA A 69 -2.90 -6.09 -2.32
N ASP A 70 -3.43 -7.22 -2.80
CA ASP A 70 -3.50 -8.46 -2.02
C ASP A 70 -2.08 -9.01 -1.77
N LYS A 71 -1.79 -9.35 -0.51
CA LYS A 71 -0.47 -9.81 -0.04
C LYS A 71 -0.50 -11.23 0.52
N THR A 72 -1.57 -11.98 0.28
CA THR A 72 -1.77 -13.33 0.81
C THR A 72 -0.63 -14.28 0.40
N GLU A 73 -0.25 -14.30 -0.87
CA GLU A 73 0.84 -15.17 -1.35
C GLU A 73 2.22 -14.71 -0.85
N LEU A 74 2.43 -13.40 -0.71
CA LEU A 74 3.66 -12.85 -0.11
C LEU A 74 3.80 -13.30 1.35
N GLN A 75 2.71 -13.26 2.12
CA GLN A 75 2.68 -13.77 3.50
C GLN A 75 3.06 -15.25 3.55
N LYS A 76 2.51 -16.09 2.67
CA LYS A 76 2.83 -17.52 2.61
C LYS A 76 4.31 -17.76 2.30
N ALA A 77 4.89 -17.01 1.37
CA ALA A 77 6.32 -17.11 1.03
C ALA A 77 7.21 -16.72 2.23
N ILE A 78 6.84 -15.66 2.96
CA ILE A 78 7.51 -15.24 4.20
C ILE A 78 7.41 -16.31 5.27
N ASP A 79 6.23 -16.91 5.47
CA ASP A 79 6.04 -18.00 6.43
C ASP A 79 6.87 -19.22 6.06
N LYS A 80 6.91 -19.61 4.77
CA LYS A 80 7.77 -20.69 4.25
C LYS A 80 9.24 -20.40 4.56
N ALA A 81 9.73 -19.18 4.31
CA ALA A 81 11.10 -18.79 4.64
C ALA A 81 11.41 -18.96 6.14
N GLY A 82 10.44 -18.62 7.02
CA GLY A 82 10.56 -18.78 8.47
C GLY A 82 10.70 -20.24 8.95
N THR A 83 10.37 -21.22 8.11
CA THR A 83 10.52 -22.65 8.44
C THR A 83 11.89 -23.25 8.12
N LEU A 84 12.77 -22.50 7.44
CA LEU A 84 14.04 -23.01 6.93
C LEU A 84 15.15 -23.16 8.00
N GLY A 85 14.84 -22.89 9.27
CA GLY A 85 15.81 -22.92 10.37
C GLY A 85 16.71 -21.67 10.40
N ILE A 86 17.85 -21.77 11.07
CA ILE A 86 18.82 -20.66 11.17
C ILE A 86 19.55 -20.55 9.84
N LEU A 87 19.38 -19.40 9.16
CA LEU A 87 20.10 -19.08 7.93
C LEU A 87 21.49 -18.53 8.24
N ASN A 88 22.52 -19.10 7.63
CA ASN A 88 23.91 -18.68 7.75
C ASN A 88 24.23 -17.56 6.73
N PRO A 89 24.53 -16.33 7.16
CA PRO A 89 24.82 -15.24 6.23
C PRO A 89 26.14 -15.40 5.46
N ALA A 90 27.02 -16.32 5.88
CA ALA A 90 28.25 -16.66 5.15
C ALA A 90 28.01 -17.67 4.02
N ASP A 91 26.85 -18.34 4.03
CA ASP A 91 26.41 -19.26 3.00
C ASP A 91 25.59 -18.49 1.94
N ILE A 92 25.88 -18.74 0.66
CA ILE A 92 25.46 -17.86 -0.45
C ILE A 92 23.94 -17.93 -0.64
N GLU A 93 23.37 -19.12 -0.62
CA GLU A 93 21.93 -19.36 -0.77
C GLU A 93 21.13 -18.93 0.45
N ASP A 94 21.67 -19.11 1.66
CA ASP A 94 21.06 -18.64 2.91
C ASP A 94 21.00 -17.12 2.95
N LYS A 95 22.11 -16.47 2.56
CA LYS A 95 22.17 -15.02 2.40
C LYS A 95 21.17 -14.54 1.34
N ALA A 96 21.03 -15.24 0.22
CA ALA A 96 20.04 -14.89 -0.80
C ALA A 96 18.61 -14.94 -0.25
N VAL A 97 18.27 -15.95 0.54
CA VAL A 97 16.96 -16.03 1.22
C VAL A 97 16.79 -14.88 2.20
N GLN A 98 17.80 -14.55 3.03
CA GLN A 98 17.73 -13.43 3.97
C GLN A 98 17.49 -12.08 3.27
N ASP A 99 18.23 -11.80 2.21
CA ASP A 99 18.14 -10.55 1.46
C ASP A 99 16.74 -10.41 0.79
N LYS A 100 16.22 -11.50 0.22
CA LYS A 100 14.87 -11.52 -0.36
C LYS A 100 13.78 -11.46 0.69
N LEU A 101 13.97 -12.08 1.85
CA LEU A 101 13.04 -12.00 2.98
C LEU A 101 12.94 -10.57 3.53
N ALA A 102 14.05 -9.85 3.62
CA ALA A 102 14.06 -8.44 4.02
C ALA A 102 13.28 -7.55 3.02
N THR A 103 13.49 -7.79 1.72
CA THR A 103 12.74 -7.11 0.65
C THR A 103 11.24 -7.42 0.73
N ALA A 104 10.88 -8.69 0.90
CA ALA A 104 9.49 -9.14 1.04
C ALA A 104 8.79 -8.51 2.25
N ASN A 105 9.47 -8.43 3.39
CA ASN A 105 8.93 -7.77 4.59
C ASN A 105 8.72 -6.26 4.39
N THR A 106 9.62 -5.60 3.65
CA THR A 106 9.47 -4.18 3.30
C THR A 106 8.24 -3.96 2.44
N VAL A 107 8.08 -4.74 1.37
CA VAL A 107 6.89 -4.68 0.49
C VAL A 107 5.61 -5.05 1.23
N LYS A 108 5.68 -6.01 2.16
CA LYS A 108 4.54 -6.40 3.00
C LYS A 108 4.07 -5.28 3.91
N ALA A 109 5.01 -4.56 4.53
CA ALA A 109 4.70 -3.42 5.41
C ALA A 109 4.22 -2.18 4.63
N ASP A 110 4.61 -2.02 3.37
CA ASP A 110 4.23 -0.86 2.56
C ASP A 110 2.75 -0.89 2.15
N GLY A 111 1.91 -0.10 2.83
CA GLY A 111 0.48 0.04 2.50
C GLY A 111 0.19 0.62 1.10
N ASN A 112 1.19 1.19 0.43
CA ASN A 112 1.12 1.70 -0.93
C ASN A 112 1.72 0.76 -1.98
N ALA A 113 2.22 -0.40 -1.57
CA ALA A 113 2.82 -1.36 -2.49
C ALA A 113 1.84 -1.71 -3.62
N THR A 114 2.34 -1.58 -4.85
CA THR A 114 1.60 -1.96 -6.05
C THR A 114 1.50 -3.47 -6.18
N LYS A 115 0.52 -3.95 -6.95
CA LYS A 115 0.40 -5.38 -7.26
C LYS A 115 1.70 -5.95 -7.86
N ALA A 116 2.34 -5.22 -8.78
CA ALA A 116 3.59 -5.65 -9.39
C ALA A 116 4.74 -5.81 -8.38
N GLN A 117 4.86 -4.89 -7.42
CA GLN A 117 5.86 -5.01 -6.35
C GLN A 117 5.60 -6.23 -5.45
N VAL A 118 4.33 -6.47 -5.11
CA VAL A 118 3.95 -7.65 -4.31
C VAL A 118 4.21 -8.95 -5.07
N ASP A 119 3.80 -9.03 -6.33
CA ASP A 119 4.03 -10.18 -7.19
C ASP A 119 5.53 -10.47 -7.35
N GLN A 120 6.33 -9.43 -7.60
CA GLN A 120 7.79 -9.56 -7.76
C GLN A 120 8.47 -10.02 -6.47
N ALA A 121 8.13 -9.42 -5.32
CA ALA A 121 8.70 -9.82 -4.04
C ALA A 121 8.34 -11.28 -3.69
N THR A 122 7.11 -11.70 -4.03
CA THR A 122 6.65 -13.08 -3.84
C THR A 122 7.46 -14.05 -4.70
N ALA A 123 7.62 -13.74 -5.99
CA ALA A 123 8.36 -14.57 -6.93
C ALA A 123 9.85 -14.67 -6.55
N ASP A 124 10.47 -13.54 -6.20
CA ASP A 124 11.87 -13.46 -5.81
C ASP A 124 12.16 -14.28 -4.54
N LEU A 125 11.31 -14.16 -3.52
CA LEU A 125 11.49 -14.91 -2.28
C LEU A 125 11.30 -16.40 -2.51
N ASN A 126 10.25 -16.82 -3.21
CA ASN A 126 10.03 -18.24 -3.52
C ASN A 126 11.21 -18.83 -4.32
N LYS A 127 11.74 -18.09 -5.30
CA LYS A 127 12.90 -18.53 -6.07
C LYS A 127 14.14 -18.72 -5.20
N ALA A 128 14.43 -17.78 -4.28
CA ALA A 128 15.55 -17.92 -3.37
C ALA A 128 15.40 -19.13 -2.43
N ILE A 129 14.19 -19.36 -1.92
CA ILE A 129 13.88 -20.53 -1.08
C ILE A 129 14.12 -21.83 -1.85
N ASP A 130 13.60 -21.93 -3.08
CA ASP A 130 13.73 -23.15 -3.87
C ASP A 130 15.19 -23.40 -4.29
N GLN A 131 15.95 -22.34 -4.57
CA GLN A 131 17.39 -22.41 -4.84
C GLN A 131 18.17 -22.92 -3.62
N LYS A 132 17.88 -22.39 -2.42
CA LYS A 132 18.49 -22.90 -1.19
C LYS A 132 18.20 -24.39 -1.00
N LEU A 133 16.93 -24.79 -1.06
CA LEU A 133 16.55 -26.18 -0.83
C LEU A 133 17.21 -27.14 -1.82
N TYR A 134 17.39 -26.70 -3.06
CA TYR A 134 18.13 -27.45 -4.07
C TYR A 134 19.62 -27.56 -3.74
N GLN A 135 20.26 -26.46 -3.35
CA GLN A 135 21.70 -26.47 -3.03
C GLN A 135 22.02 -27.26 -1.75
N ASP A 136 21.22 -27.09 -0.69
CA ASP A 136 21.30 -27.91 0.52
C ASP A 136 21.23 -29.42 0.20
N ALA A 137 20.39 -29.80 -0.76
CA ALA A 137 20.25 -31.20 -1.17
C ALA A 137 21.46 -31.70 -1.97
N LEU A 138 22.02 -30.86 -2.85
CA LEU A 138 23.24 -31.17 -3.58
C LEU A 138 24.45 -31.33 -2.65
N ASP A 139 24.61 -30.44 -1.68
CA ASP A 139 25.73 -30.48 -0.74
C ASP A 139 25.67 -31.74 0.14
N ARG A 140 24.47 -32.11 0.60
CA ARG A 140 24.25 -33.37 1.32
C ARG A 140 24.57 -34.61 0.48
N LEU A 141 24.25 -34.58 -0.81
CA LEU A 141 24.57 -35.68 -1.73
C LEU A 141 26.08 -35.80 -1.97
N ASN A 142 26.77 -34.68 -2.14
CA ASN A 142 28.21 -34.65 -2.40
C ASN A 142 29.06 -34.94 -1.16
N ALA A 143 28.49 -34.79 0.04
CA ALA A 143 29.15 -35.10 1.32
C ALA A 143 29.01 -36.58 1.75
N ALA A 144 28.22 -37.39 1.03
CA ALA A 144 27.96 -38.80 1.32
C ALA A 144 28.90 -39.75 0.55
#